data_AF-A0A1S5RNK4-F1
#
_entry.id   AF-A0A1S5RNK4-F1
#
_cell.length_a   1.000
_cell.length_b   1.000
_cell.length_c   1.000
_cell.angle_alpha   90.00
_cell.angle_beta   90.00
_cell.angle_gamma   90.00
#
_symmetry.space_group_name_H-M   'P 1'
#
loop_
_entity.id
_entity.type
_entity.pdbx_description
1 polymer ?
#
loop_
_entity_poly.entity_id
_entity_poly.type
_entity_poly.pdbx_seq_one_letter_code
_entity_poly.pdbx_strand_id
1 'polypeptide(L)' 'FCAAISEYDQMLFEDETQNRMMETKVLFDWVLKQRCFEKTSFMLFLNKFDIFEEKIQK' A
#
# COMPACT_ATOMS: atom_id res chain seq x y z
N PHE A 1 6.58 -3.07 6.66
CA PHE A 1 5.85 -3.08 5.38
C PHE A 1 5.80 -1.65 4.87
N CYS A 2 6.14 -1.40 3.60
CA CYS A 2 6.10 -0.06 3.02
C CYS A 2 4.93 0.02 2.04
N ALA A 3 4.00 0.92 2.28
CA ALA A 3 2.85 1.19 1.42
C ALA A 3 3.03 2.57 0.78
N ALA A 4 3.04 2.65 -0.55
CA ALA A 4 3.11 3.92 -1.27
C ALA A 4 1.71 4.55 -1.33
N ILE A 5 1.43 5.50 -0.44
CA ILE A 5 0.09 6.10 -0.33
C ILE A 5 -0.26 7.03 -1.49
N SER A 6 0.74 7.52 -2.22
CA SER A 6 0.56 8.36 -3.41
C SER A 6 -0.02 7.61 -4.62
N GLU A 7 -0.17 6.29 -4.55
CA GLU A 7 -0.60 5.44 -5.68
C GLU A 7 -2.11 5.13 -5.63
N TYR A 8 -2.88 5.88 -4.83
CA TYR A 8 -4.32 5.69 -4.64
C TYR A 8 -5.16 5.87 -5.92
N ASP A 9 -4.63 6.60 -6.90
CA ASP A 9 -5.24 6.93 -8.20
C ASP A 9 -4.54 6.24 -9.38
N GLN A 10 -3.59 5.33 -9.11
CA GLN A 10 -2.78 4.67 -10.13
C GLN A 10 -3.22 3.21 -10.34
N MET A 11 -3.16 2.77 -11.59
CA MET A 11 -3.36 1.36 -11.96
C MET A 11 -2.03 0.62 -12.04
N LEU A 12 -2.08 -0.71 -11.90
CA LEU A 12 -0.89 -1.55 -12.07
C LEU A 12 -0.40 -1.51 -13.51
N PHE A 13 0.89 -1.79 -13.68
CA PHE A 13 1.47 -1.90 -15.02
C PHE A 13 1.04 -3.21 -15.69
N GLU A 14 0.86 -4.25 -14.88
CA GLU A 14 0.49 -5.60 -15.30
C GLU A 14 -1.01 -5.76 -15.55
N ASP A 15 -1.84 -4.96 -14.89
CA ASP A 15 -3.30 -4.96 -15.03
C ASP A 15 -3.86 -3.53 -14.85
N GLU A 16 -4.23 -2.91 -15.97
CA GLU A 16 -4.77 -1.54 -15.99
C GLU A 16 -6.16 -1.42 -15.34
N THR A 17 -6.81 -2.53 -14.99
CA THR A 17 -8.10 -2.51 -14.27
C THR A 17 -7.94 -2.53 -12.75
N GLN A 18 -6.72 -2.79 -12.26
CA GLN A 18 -6.46 -2.98 -10.84
C GLN A 18 -5.70 -1.78 -10.25
N ASN A 19 -6.28 -1.18 -9.21
CA ASN A 19 -5.67 -0.07 -8.49
C ASN A 19 -4.50 -0.52 -7.60
N ARG A 20 -3.37 0.19 -7.66
CA ARG A 20 -2.13 -0.13 -6.92
C ARG A 20 -2.27 -0.09 -5.41
N MET A 21 -3.00 0.90 -4.88
CA MET A 21 -3.25 0.99 -3.44
C MET A 21 -4.15 -0.14 -2.96
N MET A 22 -5.15 -0.53 -3.75
CA MET A 22 -6.04 -1.65 -3.42
C MET A 22 -5.28 -2.98 -3.38
N GLU A 23 -4.36 -3.20 -4.31
CA GLU A 23 -3.47 -4.37 -4.26
C GLU A 23 -2.59 -4.34 -3.00
N THR A 24 -1.94 -3.20 -2.72
CA THR A 24 -1.11 -3.02 -1.52
C THR A 24 -1.88 -3.35 -0.25
N LYS A 25 -3.16 -2.95 -0.18
CA LYS A 25 -4.06 -3.29 0.93
C LYS A 25 -4.32 -4.80 1.03
N VAL A 26 -4.62 -5.48 -0.09
CA VAL A 26 -4.84 -6.93 -0.12
C VAL A 26 -3.58 -7.68 0.31
N LEU A 27 -2.42 -7.26 -0.19
CA LEU A 27 -1.13 -7.86 0.18
C LEU A 27 -0.83 -7.69 1.66
N PHE A 28 -1.05 -6.50 2.23
CA PHE A 28 -0.81 -6.26 3.65
C PHE A 28 -1.75 -7.10 4.53
N ASP A 29 -3.02 -7.20 4.19
CA ASP A 29 -3.99 -8.07 4.88
C ASP A 29 -3.56 -9.54 4.83
N TRP A 30 -3.03 -10.01 3.69
CA TRP A 30 -2.48 -11.35 3.57
C TRP A 30 -1.23 -11.57 4.44
N VAL A 31 -0.33 -10.58 4.52
CA VAL A 31 0.87 -10.63 5.38
C VAL A 31 0.49 -10.71 6.85
N LEU A 32 -0.50 -9.92 7.30
CA LEU A 32 -0.96 -9.93 8.69
C LEU A 32 -1.60 -11.27 9.10
N LYS A 33 -2.12 -12.05 8.14
CA LYS A 33 -2.72 -13.37 8.39
C LYS A 33 -1.71 -14.52 8.49
N GLN A 34 -0.42 -14.27 8.25
CA GLN A 34 0.59 -15.33 8.32
C GLN A 34 0.88 -15.73 9.77
N ARG A 35 0.73 -17.01 10.08
CA ARG A 35 1.01 -17.56 11.43
C ARG A 35 2.45 -17.32 11.90
N CYS A 36 3.41 -17.22 10.98
CA CYS A 36 4.81 -16.93 11.31
C CYS A 36 5.03 -15.53 11.90
N PHE A 37 4.06 -14.61 11.79
CA PHE A 37 4.14 -13.25 12.32
C PHE A 37 3.20 -12.98 13.51
N GLU A 38 2.61 -14.01 14.13
CA GLU A 38 1.61 -13.87 15.21
C GLU A 38 2.09 -12.99 16.39
N LYS A 39 3.40 -13.04 16.72
CA LYS A 39 4.00 -12.25 17.80
C LYS A 39 4.92 -11.14 17.31
N THR A 40 5.02 -10.96 16.00
CA THR A 40 5.93 -9.99 15.39
C THR A 40 5.25 -8.63 15.33
N SER A 41 5.87 -7.60 15.90
CA SER A 41 5.41 -6.23 15.72
C SER A 41 5.62 -5.79 14.28
N PHE A 42 4.62 -5.11 13.72
CA PHE A 42 4.70 -4.55 12.37
C PHE A 42 4.96 -3.04 12.43
N MET A 43 5.96 -2.61 11.68
CA MET A 43 6.16 -1.20 11.37
C MET A 43 5.62 -0.95 9.94
N LEU A 44 4.58 -0.14 9.85
CA LEU A 44 3.96 0.26 8.58
C LEU A 44 4.49 1.64 8.19
N PHE A 45 5.21 1.71 7.08
CA PHE A 45 5.67 2.97 6.50
C PHE A 45 4.70 3.38 5.39
N LEU A 46 4.01 4.49 5.62
CA LEU A 46 3.22 5.18 4.61
C LEU A 46 4.18 6.07 3.82
N ASN A 47 4.70 5.53 2.71
CA ASN A 47 5.77 6.13 1.93
C ASN A 47 5.22 7.04 0.80
N LYS A 48 6.10 7.89 0.25
CA LYS A 48 5.78 8.89 -0.79
C LYS A 48 4.74 9.92 -0.31
N PHE A 49 4.85 10.33 0.95
CA PHE A 49 3.95 11.29 1.57
C PHE A 49 4.00 12.66 0.88
N ASP A 50 5.19 13.08 0.44
CA ASP A 50 5.44 14.27 -0.37
C ASP A 50 4.55 14.30 -1.63
N ILE A 51 4.55 13.22 -2.41
CA ILE A 51 3.74 13.12 -3.63
C ILE A 51 2.24 13.06 -3.29
N PHE A 52 1.88 12.38 -2.19
CA PHE A 52 0.50 12.32 -1.74
C PHE A 52 -0.03 13.70 -1.37
N GLU A 53 0.74 14.50 -0.63
CA GLU A 53 0.39 15.87 -0.24
C GLU A 53 0.13 16.76 -1.46
N GLU A 54 0.98 16.68 -2.49
CA GLU A 54 0.75 17.42 -3.75
C GLU A 54 -0.51 16.97 -4.50
N LYS A 55 -0.82 15.67 -4.46
CA LYS A 55 -1.97 15.11 -5.17
C LYS A 55 -3.31 15.47 -4.54
N ILE A 56 -3.40 15.50 -3.21
CA ILE A 56 -4.65 15.82 -2.50
C ILE A 56 -4.99 17.31 -2.48
N GLN A 57 -4.02 18.17 -2.80
CA GLN A 57 -4.22 19.62 -2.90
C GLN A 57 -4.81 20.06 -4.26
N LYS A 58 -4.91 19.15 -5.23
CA LYS A 58 -5.58 19.36 -6.52
C LYS A 58 -7.04 18.94 -6.46
#